data_AF-A0A8K1G309-F1
#
_entry.id   AF-A0A8K1G309-F1
#
_cell.length_a   1.000
_cell.length_b   1.000
_cell.length_c   1.000
_cell.angle_alpha   90.00
_cell.angle_beta   90.00
_cell.angle_gamma   90.00
#
_symmetry.space_group_name_H-M   'P 1'
#
loop_
_entity.id
_entity.type
_entity.pdbx_description
1 polymer ?
#
loop_
_entity_poly.entity_id
_entity_poly.type
_entity_poly.pdbx_seq_one_letter_code
_entity_poly.pdbx_strand_id
1 'polypeptide(L)'
;MEMRSQEASLLKTNTADSWYPRLWTKPKHSDGGPDAQITTMQQRMDRLAKLNEKQAEDQLEPRNEEAEGEEQEGRQSVSSLSREHSRACQQLQAEQEKVAVLEAQAEQLARLQADLSSTQAWAKEKESEEQKLRAEISALQEKMAAAEQAAAQRVAKLEAEAQRAAEALEGVSQQLSQEKLKSKELEGTADQLRIAEKELVSLRSAVQEKESWKEQVSQCVQEMERKNGLIGSLEQDLAILRRQVMEKEGESKELKRLILAESEKSKKLEERLRVLQTEMATAASRAAERCSLMKVEVQRCQEEMEKQRMTIEALKRDRHSQSEREDELRQEAKVCQDKCLQKEQLVAALQQELDGARAERASLESQHRQELEQRAKAVSALQAELAQARLEAAEAPALRERLAEQDRALQRLQAQAAEAGTQLAGLQQANARLAKENQGLSKSRSQGQQQLEAELGQARERHLQELEQLRAASEKLVSSSRQEAKEAVQKLEDLRKEYESSKAAALEERKKLLEAKQRLTTQLDVSGVPSDSEESLLSQQLSQRKSSLESLYFTPILREAPSQLESSANFPGDFSLDSGYKTRSARRRTTINITMTAVSRGACWGIRSSTAEGTGQLNVAC
;
A
#
# COMPACT_ATOMS: atom_id res chain seq x y z
N MET A 1 4.66 -28.26 158.83
CA MET A 1 5.24 -28.62 160.14
C MET A 1 6.74 -28.73 159.93
N GLU A 2 7.52 -27.73 160.34
CA GLU A 2 7.88 -27.39 161.74
C GLU A 2 9.11 -28.19 162.16
N MET A 3 10.27 -27.55 162.37
CA MET A 3 10.66 -26.57 163.42
C MET A 3 11.24 -27.29 164.64
N ARG A 4 12.22 -26.63 165.27
CA ARG A 4 12.70 -26.87 166.65
C ARG A 4 13.44 -28.21 166.83
N SER A 5 14.35 -28.36 167.79
CA SER A 5 14.99 -27.38 168.71
C SER A 5 16.45 -27.84 168.90
N GLN A 6 17.43 -26.99 169.27
CA GLN A 6 17.66 -26.42 170.60
C GLN A 6 17.64 -27.48 171.74
N GLU A 7 18.50 -27.43 172.76
CA GLU A 7 19.63 -26.53 173.01
C GLU A 7 20.56 -27.10 174.10
N ALA A 8 21.83 -26.71 174.02
CA ALA A 8 22.68 -26.43 175.18
C ALA A 8 22.86 -27.65 176.16
N SER A 9 23.22 -27.55 177.46
CA SER A 9 23.19 -26.41 178.39
C SER A 9 24.23 -26.53 179.51
N LEU A 10 24.82 -25.38 179.90
CA LEU A 10 25.20 -25.00 181.28
C LEU A 10 26.37 -25.79 181.95
N LEU A 11 27.25 -25.24 182.79
CA LEU A 11 27.61 -23.87 183.26
C LEU A 11 29.16 -23.84 183.43
N LYS A 12 29.89 -22.73 183.23
CA LYS A 12 30.23 -21.66 184.22
C LYS A 12 30.58 -22.22 185.62
N THR A 13 31.63 -21.78 186.32
CA THR A 13 32.06 -20.38 186.60
C THR A 13 33.59 -20.21 186.48
N ASN A 14 34.15 -19.04 186.13
CA ASN A 14 34.25 -17.77 186.89
C ASN A 14 34.90 -17.97 188.29
N THR A 15 35.83 -17.15 188.80
CA THR A 15 36.45 -15.85 188.38
C THR A 15 37.87 -15.81 189.03
N ALA A 16 38.95 -15.28 188.45
CA ALA A 16 39.29 -13.88 188.13
C ALA A 16 39.53 -12.95 189.35
N ASP A 17 40.40 -11.93 189.14
CA ASP A 17 40.43 -10.64 189.86
C ASP A 17 40.91 -10.56 191.34
N SER A 18 41.43 -9.43 191.89
CA SER A 18 42.14 -8.26 191.30
C SER A 18 42.66 -7.25 192.36
N TRP A 19 43.46 -6.27 191.89
CA TRP A 19 43.57 -4.83 192.33
C TRP A 19 44.18 -4.40 193.70
N TYR A 20 45.20 -3.52 193.60
CA TYR A 20 45.20 -2.06 193.97
C TYR A 20 44.10 -1.48 194.89
N PRO A 21 44.42 -0.54 195.81
CA PRO A 21 44.54 0.92 195.47
C PRO A 21 45.65 1.70 196.23
N ARG A 22 46.30 2.74 195.67
CA ARG A 22 45.96 4.21 195.69
C ARG A 22 45.44 4.79 197.02
N LEU A 23 46.05 5.90 197.50
CA LEU A 23 45.35 7.15 197.89
C LEU A 23 46.31 8.35 198.15
N TRP A 24 45.77 9.54 198.42
CA TRP A 24 46.21 10.77 197.73
C TRP A 24 45.90 12.13 198.41
N THR A 25 46.53 13.20 197.92
CA THR A 25 46.52 14.63 198.31
C THR A 25 46.93 15.50 197.09
N LYS A 26 46.43 16.70 196.73
CA LYS A 26 45.46 17.70 197.25
C LYS A 26 45.67 18.25 198.68
N PRO A 27 45.38 19.54 198.96
CA PRO A 27 44.86 20.66 198.12
C PRO A 27 45.91 21.81 197.97
N LYS A 28 45.69 23.11 197.68
CA LYS A 28 44.54 23.99 197.33
C LYS A 28 45.04 25.32 196.68
N HIS A 29 44.40 25.84 195.61
CA HIS A 29 44.38 27.27 195.14
C HIS A 29 45.73 27.98 194.82
N SER A 30 45.81 29.12 194.10
CA SER A 30 45.11 29.69 192.92
C SER A 30 45.99 30.82 192.32
N ASP A 31 45.68 31.27 191.09
CA ASP A 31 46.15 32.53 190.46
C ASP A 31 47.66 32.57 190.09
N GLY A 32 48.17 33.35 189.12
CA GLY A 32 47.55 34.18 188.09
C GLY A 32 48.45 35.37 187.68
N GLY A 33 48.71 35.60 186.37
CA GLY A 33 49.33 36.87 185.90
C GLY A 33 50.56 36.76 184.96
N PRO A 34 51.03 37.90 184.39
CA PRO A 34 51.51 37.92 183.00
C PRO A 34 52.80 38.74 182.71
N ASP A 35 53.12 38.79 181.41
CA ASP A 35 53.77 39.87 180.63
C ASP A 35 55.09 40.58 181.04
N ALA A 36 55.93 40.70 180.00
CA ALA A 36 56.78 41.85 179.65
C ALA A 36 57.57 42.60 180.76
N GLN A 37 58.84 42.23 180.96
CA GLN A 37 59.88 43.21 181.33
C GLN A 37 61.14 43.15 180.43
N ILE A 38 61.16 44.05 179.45
CA ILE A 38 62.25 45.01 179.15
C ILE A 38 63.67 44.38 179.12
N THR A 39 64.29 44.20 177.95
CA THR A 39 64.94 45.28 177.16
C THR A 39 65.95 46.14 177.96
N THR A 40 66.42 45.69 179.14
CA THR A 40 67.26 46.50 180.06
C THR A 40 68.63 45.93 180.43
N MET A 41 68.93 44.66 180.14
CA MET A 41 70.27 44.08 180.43
C MET A 41 71.24 44.06 179.24
N GLN A 42 70.78 44.38 178.02
CA GLN A 42 71.64 44.64 176.84
C GLN A 42 72.40 45.99 176.91
N GLN A 43 72.45 46.63 178.07
CA GLN A 43 73.06 47.97 178.27
C GLN A 43 73.85 48.12 179.60
N ARG A 44 73.99 47.07 180.42
CA ARG A 44 74.42 47.24 181.83
C ARG A 44 75.81 46.73 182.22
N MET A 45 76.43 45.78 181.51
CA MET A 45 77.78 45.28 181.85
C MET A 45 78.85 45.29 180.74
N ASP A 46 78.63 46.05 179.66
CA ASP A 46 79.74 46.74 178.95
C ASP A 46 80.44 47.80 179.83
N ARG A 47 80.07 47.88 181.13
CA ARG A 47 80.60 48.79 182.15
C ARG A 47 81.67 48.19 183.06
N LEU A 48 82.06 46.92 182.89
CA LEU A 48 83.18 46.29 183.62
C LEU A 48 84.40 46.03 182.72
N ALA A 49 84.50 46.73 181.58
CA ALA A 49 85.63 46.64 180.66
C ALA A 49 86.73 47.70 180.92
N LYS A 50 86.46 48.75 181.74
CA LYS A 50 87.40 49.85 182.02
C LYS A 50 87.19 50.40 183.44
N LEU A 51 88.28 50.86 184.04
CA LEU A 51 88.47 51.11 185.49
C LEU A 51 88.54 49.78 186.30
N ASN A 52 89.53 49.53 187.15
CA ASN A 52 90.50 50.47 187.73
C ASN A 52 91.97 49.97 187.69
N GLU A 53 92.69 50.29 186.61
CA GLU A 53 94.14 50.50 186.70
C GLU A 53 94.38 51.99 187.00
N LYS A 54 94.60 52.33 188.29
CA LYS A 54 95.33 53.52 188.76
C LYS A 54 95.38 53.60 190.29
N GLN A 55 96.60 53.47 190.82
CA GLN A 55 97.21 54.02 192.06
C GLN A 55 98.37 53.08 192.46
N ALA A 56 99.65 53.45 192.66
CA ALA A 56 100.36 54.75 192.66
C ALA A 56 99.83 55.81 193.65
N GLU A 57 100.63 56.42 194.54
CA GLU A 57 102.06 56.29 194.92
C GLU A 57 102.22 56.81 196.38
N ASP A 58 103.44 57.00 196.91
CA ASP A 58 103.86 57.43 198.29
C ASP A 58 104.16 56.29 199.33
N GLN A 59 105.09 56.39 200.31
CA GLN A 59 106.10 57.43 200.68
C GLN A 59 107.38 56.85 201.42
N LEU A 60 108.12 57.64 202.23
CA LEU A 60 109.58 57.52 202.57
C LEU A 60 109.96 57.34 204.09
N GLU A 61 111.30 57.44 204.41
CA GLU A 61 111.98 57.87 205.69
C GLU A 61 112.51 56.78 206.72
N PRO A 62 113.51 57.06 207.64
CA PRO A 62 114.77 56.26 207.74
C PRO A 62 115.49 56.06 209.15
N ARG A 63 116.78 55.60 209.11
CA ARG A 63 117.96 55.87 210.02
C ARG A 63 118.45 54.82 211.11
N ASN A 64 119.78 54.93 211.37
CA ASN A 64 120.90 54.33 212.17
C ASN A 64 120.69 54.04 213.71
N GLU A 65 121.66 53.74 214.63
CA GLU A 65 123.13 54.03 214.76
C GLU A 65 123.91 53.23 215.89
N GLU A 66 125.27 53.18 215.79
CA GLU A 66 126.36 52.97 216.82
C GLU A 66 126.49 51.67 217.69
N ALA A 67 127.62 51.31 218.36
CA ALA A 67 128.90 51.98 218.77
C ALA A 67 130.18 51.06 218.73
N GLU A 68 131.33 51.44 219.37
CA GLU A 68 132.68 50.80 219.27
C GLU A 68 133.62 50.96 220.54
N GLY A 69 134.75 50.21 220.62
CA GLY A 69 135.86 50.29 221.63
C GLY A 69 136.28 48.93 222.26
N GLU A 70 137.55 48.58 222.60
CA GLU A 70 138.84 49.31 222.77
C GLU A 70 140.08 48.43 222.35
N GLU A 71 141.34 48.80 222.69
CA GLU A 71 142.57 48.47 221.91
C GLU A 71 143.56 47.36 222.40
N GLN A 72 144.48 47.02 221.48
CA GLN A 72 145.91 46.69 221.67
C GLN A 72 146.42 45.24 221.80
N GLU A 73 145.93 44.36 222.69
CA GLU A 73 146.53 43.00 222.81
C GLU A 73 146.28 42.11 221.57
N GLY A 74 145.32 42.46 220.72
CA GLY A 74 144.91 41.67 219.55
C GLY A 74 146.01 41.38 218.50
N ARG A 75 147.09 42.16 218.43
CA ARG A 75 148.10 42.02 217.34
C ARG A 75 148.85 40.69 217.35
N GLN A 76 149.07 40.07 218.51
CA GLN A 76 149.77 38.78 218.56
C GLN A 76 148.81 37.59 218.30
N SER A 77 147.60 37.61 218.87
CA SER A 77 146.60 36.53 218.71
C SER A 77 145.91 36.50 217.33
N VAL A 78 145.81 37.63 216.62
CA VAL A 78 145.32 37.63 215.22
C VAL A 78 146.25 36.83 214.29
N SER A 79 147.55 36.73 214.64
CA SER A 79 148.55 36.01 213.84
C SER A 79 148.37 34.48 213.86
N SER A 80 147.79 33.91 214.93
CA SER A 80 147.47 32.47 214.98
C SER A 80 146.14 32.17 214.28
N LEU A 81 145.09 32.96 214.53
CA LEU A 81 143.78 32.80 213.89
C LEU A 81 143.86 32.82 212.35
N SER A 82 144.72 33.67 211.78
CA SER A 82 144.98 33.70 210.32
C SER A 82 145.49 32.37 209.76
N ARG A 83 146.40 31.69 210.48
CA ARG A 83 146.94 30.38 210.07
C ARG A 83 145.92 29.25 210.16
N GLU A 84 145.01 29.32 211.12
CA GLU A 84 143.95 28.31 211.29
C GLU A 84 142.83 28.51 210.28
N HIS A 85 142.41 29.75 210.03
CA HIS A 85 141.45 30.09 208.98
C HIS A 85 141.96 29.65 207.59
N SER A 86 143.24 29.86 207.28
CA SER A 86 143.83 29.41 206.01
C SER A 86 143.84 27.88 205.84
N ARG A 87 143.90 27.09 206.93
CA ARG A 87 143.77 25.62 206.87
C ARG A 87 142.31 25.20 206.66
N ALA A 88 141.37 25.85 207.36
CA ALA A 88 139.94 25.57 207.24
C ALA A 88 139.46 25.78 205.79
N CYS A 89 139.89 26.86 205.12
CA CYS A 89 139.53 27.10 203.72
C CYS A 89 140.08 26.02 202.76
N GLN A 90 141.32 25.55 202.96
CA GLN A 90 141.88 24.46 202.16
C GLN A 90 141.14 23.12 202.34
N GLN A 91 140.65 22.84 203.55
CA GLN A 91 139.81 21.65 203.80
C GLN A 91 138.42 21.78 203.16
N LEU A 92 137.77 22.95 203.28
CA LEU A 92 136.44 23.16 202.68
C LEU A 92 136.48 23.00 201.15
N GLN A 93 137.54 23.48 200.50
CA GLN A 93 137.73 23.38 199.06
C GLN A 93 137.98 21.93 198.61
N ALA A 94 138.73 21.15 199.38
CA ALA A 94 138.96 19.73 199.12
C ALA A 94 137.71 18.84 199.33
N GLU A 95 136.75 19.25 200.17
CA GLU A 95 135.44 18.59 200.25
C GLU A 95 134.51 19.02 199.10
N GLN A 96 134.57 20.28 198.66
CA GLN A 96 133.79 20.75 197.50
C GLN A 96 134.17 20.01 196.20
N GLU A 97 135.46 19.72 195.97
CA GLU A 97 135.90 18.90 194.82
C GLU A 97 135.37 17.45 194.89
N LYS A 98 135.19 16.89 196.09
CA LYS A 98 134.57 15.55 196.25
C LYS A 98 133.07 15.56 195.98
N VAL A 99 132.36 16.61 196.38
CA VAL A 99 130.92 16.76 196.10
C VAL A 99 130.69 16.76 194.59
N ALA A 100 131.48 17.51 193.82
CA ALA A 100 131.38 17.52 192.35
C ALA A 100 131.60 16.14 191.71
N VAL A 101 132.51 15.30 192.26
CA VAL A 101 132.72 13.92 191.80
C VAL A 101 131.53 13.01 192.14
N LEU A 102 130.89 13.20 193.30
CA LEU A 102 129.71 12.43 193.71
C LEU A 102 128.45 12.84 192.92
N GLU A 103 128.28 14.11 192.60
CA GLU A 103 127.19 14.60 191.75
C GLU A 103 127.30 14.05 190.31
N ALA A 104 128.51 14.02 189.74
CA ALA A 104 128.77 13.36 188.46
C ALA A 104 128.48 11.84 188.48
N GLN A 105 128.68 11.17 189.61
CA GLN A 105 128.29 9.75 189.78
C GLN A 105 126.77 9.57 189.92
N ALA A 106 126.06 10.52 190.54
CA ALA A 106 124.60 10.47 190.67
C ALA A 106 123.89 10.57 189.31
N GLU A 107 124.34 11.45 188.40
CA GLU A 107 123.76 11.54 187.05
C GLU A 107 123.98 10.26 186.22
N GLN A 108 125.15 9.64 186.37
CA GLN A 108 125.48 8.38 185.68
C GLN A 108 124.57 7.23 186.12
N LEU A 109 124.23 7.16 187.42
CA LEU A 109 123.29 6.20 187.97
C LEU A 109 121.84 6.46 187.53
N ALA A 110 121.42 7.73 187.50
CA ALA A 110 120.06 8.10 187.08
C ALA A 110 119.73 7.64 185.64
N ARG A 111 120.71 7.70 184.73
CA ARG A 111 120.55 7.21 183.34
C ARG A 111 120.39 5.69 183.29
N LEU A 112 121.25 4.94 183.97
CA LEU A 112 121.16 3.47 184.03
C LEU A 112 119.84 2.99 184.67
N GLN A 113 119.31 3.74 185.64
CA GLN A 113 118.05 3.41 186.30
C GLN A 113 116.82 3.64 185.40
N ALA A 114 116.91 4.55 184.41
CA ALA A 114 115.85 4.75 183.41
C ALA A 114 115.71 3.53 182.47
N ASP A 115 116.80 3.06 181.87
CA ASP A 115 116.80 1.90 180.95
C ASP A 115 116.35 0.60 181.66
N LEU A 116 116.72 0.44 182.93
CA LEU A 116 116.29 -0.68 183.78
C LEU A 116 114.77 -0.62 184.07
N SER A 117 114.18 0.57 184.21
CA SER A 117 112.73 0.73 184.37
C SER A 117 111.94 0.42 183.09
N SER A 118 112.47 0.80 181.93
CA SER A 118 111.88 0.54 180.61
C SER A 118 111.79 -0.97 180.33
N THR A 119 112.89 -1.70 180.57
CA THR A 119 112.95 -3.15 180.37
C THR A 119 112.09 -3.93 181.36
N GLN A 120 111.94 -3.47 182.62
CA GLN A 120 111.02 -4.07 183.58
C GLN A 120 109.54 -3.89 183.24
N ALA A 121 109.15 -2.79 182.59
CA ALA A 121 107.77 -2.58 182.18
C ALA A 121 107.33 -3.59 181.10
N TRP A 122 108.15 -3.77 180.07
CA TRP A 122 107.89 -4.69 178.95
C TRP A 122 107.79 -6.17 179.40
N ALA A 123 108.59 -6.57 180.39
CA ALA A 123 108.54 -7.92 180.96
C ALA A 123 107.21 -8.21 181.69
N LYS A 124 106.72 -7.27 182.51
CA LYS A 124 105.50 -7.44 183.30
C LYS A 124 104.23 -7.50 182.45
N GLU A 125 104.21 -6.82 181.32
CA GLU A 125 103.10 -6.90 180.36
C GLU A 125 102.94 -8.34 179.83
N LYS A 126 104.02 -8.96 179.34
CA LYS A 126 104.02 -10.34 178.87
C LYS A 126 103.71 -11.37 179.98
N GLU A 127 104.22 -11.16 181.20
CA GLU A 127 103.90 -12.01 182.34
C GLU A 127 102.39 -11.99 182.68
N SER A 128 101.74 -10.83 182.56
CA SER A 128 100.30 -10.69 182.81
C SER A 128 99.41 -11.39 181.76
N GLU A 129 99.86 -11.45 180.50
CA GLU A 129 99.16 -12.20 179.45
C GLU A 129 99.25 -13.72 179.69
N GLU A 130 100.41 -14.23 180.11
CA GLU A 130 100.61 -15.66 180.37
C GLU A 130 99.78 -16.14 181.56
N GLN A 131 99.75 -15.37 182.66
CA GLN A 131 98.92 -15.68 183.83
C GLN A 131 97.43 -15.74 183.49
N LYS A 132 96.96 -14.88 182.57
CA LYS A 132 95.56 -14.86 182.11
C LYS A 132 95.19 -16.12 181.33
N LEU A 133 96.06 -16.57 180.41
CA LEU A 133 95.85 -17.81 179.65
C LEU A 133 95.89 -19.06 180.55
N ARG A 134 96.75 -19.08 181.57
CA ARG A 134 96.80 -20.17 182.57
C ARG A 134 95.49 -20.30 183.35
N ALA A 135 94.87 -19.18 183.74
CA ALA A 135 93.60 -19.19 184.47
C ALA A 135 92.42 -19.76 183.64
N GLU A 136 92.35 -19.46 182.35
CA GLU A 136 91.31 -19.97 181.45
C GLU A 136 91.39 -21.51 181.28
N ILE A 137 92.60 -22.07 181.23
CA ILE A 137 92.81 -23.53 181.15
C ILE A 137 92.29 -24.24 182.41
N SER A 138 92.63 -23.76 183.61
CA SER A 138 92.15 -24.35 184.87
C SER A 138 90.63 -24.28 185.00
N ALA A 139 90.02 -23.15 184.60
CA ALA A 139 88.57 -22.94 184.64
C ALA A 139 87.77 -23.83 183.66
N LEU A 140 88.43 -24.45 182.68
CA LEU A 140 87.83 -25.47 181.80
C LEU A 140 87.96 -26.89 182.38
N GLN A 141 89.07 -27.20 183.08
CA GLN A 141 89.29 -28.51 183.68
C GLN A 141 88.32 -28.82 184.83
N GLU A 142 88.04 -27.86 185.72
CA GLU A 142 87.08 -28.06 186.82
C GLU A 142 85.65 -28.34 186.33
N LYS A 143 85.25 -27.71 185.21
CA LYS A 143 83.91 -27.89 184.62
C LYS A 143 83.67 -29.30 184.09
N MET A 144 84.72 -30.02 183.66
CA MET A 144 84.62 -31.42 183.27
C MET A 144 84.39 -32.33 184.49
N ALA A 145 85.21 -32.18 185.53
CA ALA A 145 85.12 -33.02 186.74
C ALA A 145 83.75 -32.89 187.44
N ALA A 146 83.21 -31.66 187.51
CA ALA A 146 81.88 -31.41 188.09
C ALA A 146 80.73 -32.05 187.28
N ALA A 147 80.89 -32.22 185.97
CA ALA A 147 79.87 -32.83 185.11
C ALA A 147 79.75 -34.34 185.33
N GLU A 148 80.88 -35.05 185.46
CA GLU A 148 80.90 -36.51 185.66
C GLU A 148 80.30 -36.91 187.02
N GLN A 149 80.66 -36.21 188.10
CA GLN A 149 80.14 -36.50 189.43
C GLN A 149 78.61 -36.28 189.53
N ALA A 150 78.07 -35.31 188.78
CA ALA A 150 76.65 -35.04 188.66
C ALA A 150 75.89 -36.02 187.72
N ALA A 151 76.59 -36.86 186.95
CA ALA A 151 75.99 -37.93 186.15
C ALA A 151 75.74 -39.17 187.02
N ALA A 152 76.75 -39.61 187.79
CA ALA A 152 76.68 -40.81 188.62
C ALA A 152 75.49 -40.80 189.61
N GLN A 153 75.22 -39.67 190.27
CA GLN A 153 74.12 -39.53 191.23
C GLN A 153 72.72 -39.56 190.60
N ARG A 154 72.59 -39.40 189.27
CA ARG A 154 71.30 -39.48 188.56
C ARG A 154 70.93 -40.93 188.23
N VAL A 155 71.89 -41.76 187.86
CA VAL A 155 71.66 -43.18 187.48
C VAL A 155 70.99 -43.96 188.61
N ALA A 156 71.56 -43.92 189.81
CA ALA A 156 71.06 -44.66 190.97
C ALA A 156 69.63 -44.25 191.42
N LYS A 157 69.14 -43.08 191.02
CA LYS A 157 67.73 -42.69 191.26
C LYS A 157 66.79 -43.23 190.19
N LEU A 158 67.22 -43.19 188.93
CA LEU A 158 66.44 -43.70 187.79
C LEU A 158 66.19 -45.21 187.90
N GLU A 159 67.13 -45.99 188.45
CA GLU A 159 66.96 -47.44 188.64
C GLU A 159 65.80 -47.78 189.61
N ALA A 160 65.69 -47.04 190.73
CA ALA A 160 64.62 -47.21 191.72
C ALA A 160 63.25 -46.67 191.26
N GLU A 161 63.21 -45.91 190.17
CA GLU A 161 61.99 -45.45 189.50
C GLU A 161 61.61 -46.39 188.34
N ALA A 162 62.58 -46.94 187.61
CA ALA A 162 62.40 -47.89 186.53
C ALA A 162 61.70 -49.18 186.96
N GLN A 163 62.03 -49.73 188.15
CA GLN A 163 61.37 -50.93 188.66
C GLN A 163 59.87 -50.73 188.92
N ARG A 164 59.47 -49.60 189.50
CA ARG A 164 58.05 -49.24 189.70
C ARG A 164 57.35 -48.87 188.39
N ALA A 165 58.08 -48.35 187.41
CA ALA A 165 57.56 -48.10 186.07
C ALA A 165 57.32 -49.40 185.28
N ALA A 166 58.13 -50.45 185.50
CA ALA A 166 58.01 -51.73 184.80
C ALA A 166 56.69 -52.46 185.10
N GLU A 167 56.29 -52.54 186.38
CA GLU A 167 55.03 -53.14 186.82
C GLU A 167 53.80 -52.41 186.22
N ALA A 168 53.88 -51.08 186.09
CA ALA A 168 52.84 -50.28 185.42
C ALA A 168 52.83 -50.46 183.89
N LEU A 169 53.99 -50.71 183.27
CA LEU A 169 54.14 -50.90 181.82
C LEU A 169 53.51 -52.20 181.31
N GLU A 170 53.55 -53.28 182.10
CA GLU A 170 52.97 -54.57 181.71
C GLU A 170 51.44 -54.48 181.53
N GLY A 171 50.75 -53.77 182.42
CA GLY A 171 49.30 -53.53 182.29
C GLY A 171 48.91 -52.72 181.05
N VAL A 172 49.73 -51.71 180.68
CA VAL A 172 49.50 -50.89 179.46
C VAL A 172 49.82 -51.69 178.19
N SER A 173 50.84 -52.55 178.22
CA SER A 173 51.24 -53.41 177.10
C SER A 173 50.08 -54.30 176.60
N GLN A 174 49.32 -54.89 177.54
CA GLN A 174 48.17 -55.73 177.19
C GLN A 174 47.06 -54.97 176.47
N GLN A 175 46.77 -53.72 176.87
CA GLN A 175 45.76 -52.88 176.21
C GLN A 175 46.18 -52.47 174.80
N LEU A 176 47.46 -52.09 174.62
CA LEU A 176 48.02 -51.74 173.31
C LEU A 176 47.93 -52.88 172.28
N SER A 177 47.91 -54.14 172.73
CA SER A 177 47.78 -55.31 171.85
C SER A 177 46.41 -55.41 171.16
N GLN A 178 45.33 -54.98 171.83
CA GLN A 178 43.96 -55.11 171.33
C GLN A 178 43.62 -54.04 170.28
N GLU A 179 44.05 -52.80 170.48
CA GLU A 179 43.85 -51.71 169.49
C GLU A 179 44.60 -51.99 168.17
N LYS A 180 45.78 -52.63 168.23
CA LYS A 180 46.55 -53.02 167.04
C LYS A 180 45.88 -54.07 166.15
N LEU A 181 44.86 -54.79 166.64
CA LEU A 181 44.06 -55.70 165.83
C LEU A 181 42.94 -54.93 165.13
N LYS A 182 42.14 -54.14 165.87
CA LYS A 182 41.04 -53.31 165.32
C LYS A 182 41.52 -52.37 164.21
N SER A 183 42.71 -51.77 164.37
CA SER A 183 43.28 -50.87 163.35
C SER A 183 43.51 -51.56 162.00
N LYS A 184 43.80 -52.87 161.98
CA LYS A 184 44.02 -53.63 160.74
C LYS A 184 42.70 -54.06 160.09
N GLU A 185 41.68 -54.33 160.90
CA GLU A 185 40.33 -54.63 160.41
C GLU A 185 39.74 -53.41 159.68
N LEU A 186 39.90 -52.21 160.26
CA LEU A 186 39.48 -50.96 159.63
C LEU A 186 40.25 -50.67 158.33
N GLU A 187 41.57 -50.85 158.32
CA GLU A 187 42.42 -50.72 157.12
C GLU A 187 41.93 -51.63 155.97
N GLY A 188 41.61 -52.89 156.28
CA GLY A 188 41.03 -53.84 155.31
C GLY A 188 39.67 -53.39 154.76
N THR A 189 38.79 -52.81 155.59
CA THR A 189 37.51 -52.27 155.10
C THR A 189 37.67 -51.02 154.23
N ALA A 190 38.68 -50.19 154.51
CA ALA A 190 38.95 -48.98 153.73
C ALA A 190 39.44 -49.32 152.31
N ASP A 191 40.32 -50.31 152.16
CA ASP A 191 40.77 -50.76 150.83
C ASP A 191 39.65 -51.47 150.04
N GLN A 192 38.76 -52.22 150.71
CA GLN A 192 37.58 -52.80 150.05
C GLN A 192 36.64 -51.71 149.49
N LEU A 193 36.35 -50.66 150.28
CA LEU A 193 35.58 -49.51 149.81
C LEU A 193 36.29 -48.82 148.64
N ARG A 194 37.61 -48.65 148.71
CA ARG A 194 38.42 -48.03 147.64
C ARG A 194 38.50 -48.86 146.36
N ILE A 195 38.26 -50.17 146.43
CA ILE A 195 38.09 -51.04 145.25
C ILE A 195 36.68 -50.84 144.68
N ALA A 196 35.64 -50.91 145.51
CA ALA A 196 34.26 -50.68 145.10
C ALA A 196 34.03 -49.27 144.49
N GLU A 197 34.69 -48.23 145.00
CA GLU A 197 34.67 -46.89 144.40
C GLU A 197 35.27 -46.87 142.99
N LYS A 198 36.39 -47.56 142.75
CA LYS A 198 36.99 -47.68 141.40
C LYS A 198 36.08 -48.46 140.45
N GLU A 199 35.44 -49.52 140.93
CA GLU A 199 34.47 -50.28 140.16
C GLU A 199 33.23 -49.44 139.82
N LEU A 200 32.71 -48.65 140.76
CA LEU A 200 31.60 -47.73 140.51
C LEU A 200 31.98 -46.59 139.56
N VAL A 201 33.23 -46.09 139.59
CA VAL A 201 33.75 -45.12 138.61
C VAL A 201 33.87 -45.77 137.22
N SER A 202 34.40 -46.99 137.14
CA SER A 202 34.54 -47.77 135.90
C SER A 202 33.18 -48.11 135.26
N LEU A 203 32.19 -48.49 136.09
CA LEU A 203 30.82 -48.71 135.64
C LEU A 203 30.15 -47.40 135.18
N ARG A 204 30.45 -46.26 135.82
CA ARG A 204 29.97 -44.95 135.37
C ARG A 204 30.60 -44.54 134.04
N SER A 205 31.89 -44.77 133.81
CA SER A 205 32.50 -44.51 132.49
C SER A 205 31.96 -45.46 131.42
N ALA A 206 31.81 -46.76 131.71
CA ALA A 206 31.23 -47.72 130.77
C ALA A 206 29.76 -47.41 130.42
N VAL A 207 28.98 -46.87 131.35
CA VAL A 207 27.62 -46.35 131.07
C VAL A 207 27.69 -45.09 130.22
N GLN A 208 28.57 -44.12 130.53
CA GLN A 208 28.75 -42.90 129.75
C GLN A 208 29.19 -43.20 128.30
N GLU A 209 30.09 -44.18 128.12
CA GLU A 209 30.48 -44.71 126.81
C GLU A 209 29.30 -45.36 126.10
N LYS A 210 28.49 -46.16 126.80
CA LYS A 210 27.30 -46.79 126.20
C LYS A 210 26.27 -45.76 125.73
N GLU A 211 26.08 -44.66 126.45
CA GLU A 211 25.22 -43.56 126.01
C GLU A 211 25.84 -42.78 124.83
N SER A 212 27.16 -42.53 124.83
CA SER A 212 27.80 -41.87 123.67
C SER A 212 27.81 -42.75 122.41
N TRP A 213 27.93 -44.08 122.55
CA TRP A 213 27.74 -45.03 121.45
C TRP A 213 26.29 -45.03 120.93
N LYS A 214 25.28 -44.93 121.81
CA LYS A 214 23.87 -44.76 121.39
C LYS A 214 23.67 -43.45 120.63
N GLU A 215 24.25 -42.35 121.09
CA GLU A 215 24.18 -41.06 120.40
C GLU A 215 24.81 -41.15 119.01
N GLN A 216 26.03 -41.69 118.89
CA GLN A 216 26.70 -41.91 117.60
C GLN A 216 25.90 -42.83 116.66
N VAL A 217 25.31 -43.91 117.18
CA VAL A 217 24.43 -44.79 116.40
C VAL A 217 23.17 -44.04 115.94
N SER A 218 22.56 -43.21 116.79
CA SER A 218 21.38 -42.41 116.42
C SER A 218 21.70 -41.35 115.35
N GLN A 219 22.87 -40.72 115.43
CA GLN A 219 23.35 -39.78 114.40
C GLN A 219 23.63 -40.52 113.08
N CYS A 220 24.26 -41.69 113.14
CA CYS A 220 24.49 -42.54 111.97
C CYS A 220 23.19 -42.99 111.30
N VAL A 221 22.17 -43.37 112.09
CA VAL A 221 20.82 -43.71 111.59
C VAL A 221 20.16 -42.50 110.94
N GLN A 222 20.15 -41.33 111.59
CA GLN A 222 19.57 -40.10 111.00
C GLN A 222 20.30 -39.65 109.72
N GLU A 223 21.62 -39.81 109.65
CA GLU A 223 22.38 -39.60 108.42
C GLU A 223 22.00 -40.60 107.33
N MET A 224 21.85 -41.88 107.67
CA MET A 224 21.41 -42.91 106.72
C MET A 224 19.97 -42.68 106.24
N GLU A 225 19.07 -42.21 107.10
CA GLU A 225 17.71 -41.81 106.72
C GLU A 225 17.72 -40.60 105.78
N ARG A 226 18.54 -39.57 106.06
CA ARG A 226 18.76 -38.45 105.12
C ARG A 226 19.36 -38.89 103.79
N LYS A 227 20.34 -39.79 103.80
CA LYS A 227 20.99 -40.32 102.59
C LYS A 227 20.01 -41.17 101.79
N ASN A 228 19.20 -42.02 102.43
CA ASN A 228 18.14 -42.80 101.79
C ASN A 228 17.03 -41.89 101.22
N GLY A 229 16.65 -40.82 101.92
CA GLY A 229 15.72 -39.82 101.39
C GLY A 229 16.25 -39.12 100.13
N LEU A 230 17.54 -38.74 100.13
CA LEU A 230 18.22 -38.18 98.95
C LEU A 230 18.29 -39.19 97.79
N ILE A 231 18.65 -40.44 98.07
CA ILE A 231 18.65 -41.54 97.08
C ILE A 231 17.24 -41.68 96.48
N GLY A 232 16.19 -41.75 97.32
CA GLY A 232 14.81 -41.85 96.86
C GLY A 232 14.33 -40.67 96.00
N SER A 233 14.82 -39.45 96.27
CA SER A 233 14.56 -38.30 95.37
C SER A 233 15.32 -38.41 94.05
N LEU A 234 16.59 -38.83 94.07
CA LEU A 234 17.39 -39.04 92.86
C LEU A 234 16.86 -40.20 92.00
N GLU A 235 16.31 -41.25 92.61
CA GLU A 235 15.63 -42.34 91.90
C GLU A 235 14.33 -41.87 91.23
N GLN A 236 13.57 -40.97 91.87
CA GLN A 236 12.40 -40.33 91.27
C GLN A 236 12.78 -39.41 90.10
N ASP A 237 13.80 -38.57 90.26
CA ASP A 237 14.32 -37.72 89.19
C ASP A 237 14.84 -38.56 88.01
N LEU A 238 15.59 -39.63 88.28
CA LEU A 238 16.03 -40.59 87.26
C LEU A 238 14.85 -41.28 86.55
N ALA A 239 13.76 -41.60 87.26
CA ALA A 239 12.55 -42.17 86.66
C ALA A 239 11.80 -41.16 85.77
N ILE A 240 11.76 -39.89 86.17
CA ILE A 240 11.18 -38.79 85.38
C ILE A 240 12.03 -38.55 84.11
N LEU A 241 13.35 -38.41 84.26
CA LEU A 241 14.28 -38.22 83.14
C LEU A 241 14.24 -39.39 82.15
N ARG A 242 14.21 -40.64 82.63
CA ARG A 242 14.03 -41.83 81.78
C ARG A 242 12.73 -41.77 80.96
N ARG A 243 11.62 -41.31 81.56
CA ARG A 243 10.35 -41.13 80.85
C ARG A 243 10.44 -40.06 79.77
N GLN A 244 11.01 -38.90 80.11
CA GLN A 244 11.23 -37.80 79.16
C GLN A 244 12.12 -38.22 77.97
N VAL A 245 13.16 -39.03 78.21
CA VAL A 245 13.99 -39.59 77.13
C VAL A 245 13.16 -40.49 76.21
N MET A 246 12.32 -41.37 76.74
CA MET A 246 11.43 -42.23 75.93
C MET A 246 10.38 -41.42 75.15
N GLU A 247 9.84 -40.36 75.74
CA GLU A 247 8.92 -39.42 75.07
C GLU A 247 9.63 -38.69 73.92
N LYS A 248 10.84 -38.15 74.13
CA LYS A 248 11.64 -37.49 73.09
C LYS A 248 12.18 -38.44 72.02
N GLU A 249 12.43 -39.70 72.36
CA GLU A 249 12.65 -40.75 71.36
C GLU A 249 11.39 -41.00 70.50
N GLY A 250 10.20 -41.01 71.11
CA GLY A 250 8.92 -41.13 70.42
C GLY A 250 8.70 -39.98 69.44
N GLU A 251 8.84 -38.74 69.91
CA GLU A 251 8.80 -37.52 69.08
C GLU A 251 9.83 -37.58 67.94
N SER A 252 11.08 -38.00 68.22
CA SER A 252 12.12 -38.14 67.19
C SER A 252 11.74 -39.19 66.12
N LYS A 253 11.10 -40.30 66.52
CA LYS A 253 10.64 -41.35 65.61
C LYS A 253 9.43 -40.90 64.78
N GLU A 254 8.56 -40.05 65.31
CA GLU A 254 7.46 -39.40 64.58
C GLU A 254 8.00 -38.37 63.58
N LEU A 255 8.85 -37.42 64.03
CA LEU A 255 9.46 -36.41 63.18
C LEU A 255 10.24 -37.03 62.01
N LYS A 256 10.97 -38.13 62.23
CA LYS A 256 11.65 -38.87 61.15
C LYS A 256 10.67 -39.46 60.12
N ARG A 257 9.50 -39.97 60.56
CA ARG A 257 8.45 -40.47 59.65
C ARG A 257 7.79 -39.33 58.86
N LEU A 258 7.52 -38.19 59.50
CA LEU A 258 7.00 -36.99 58.84
C LEU A 258 7.98 -36.43 57.80
N ILE A 259 9.27 -36.30 58.14
CA ILE A 259 10.32 -35.85 57.20
C ILE A 259 10.42 -36.77 55.98
N LEU A 260 10.35 -38.09 56.17
CA LEU A 260 10.34 -39.03 55.06
C LEU A 260 9.09 -38.85 54.18
N ALA A 261 7.89 -38.76 54.77
CA ALA A 261 6.63 -38.58 54.06
C ALA A 261 6.57 -37.26 53.27
N GLU A 262 7.08 -36.15 53.82
CA GLU A 262 7.23 -34.90 53.07
C GLU A 262 8.28 -35.01 51.96
N SER A 263 9.43 -35.68 52.20
CA SER A 263 10.43 -35.89 51.14
C SER A 263 9.89 -36.71 49.96
N GLU A 264 8.97 -37.65 50.22
CA GLU A 264 8.25 -38.37 49.18
C GLU A 264 7.26 -37.49 48.42
N LYS A 265 6.53 -36.60 49.11
CA LYS A 265 5.65 -35.63 48.45
C LYS A 265 6.46 -34.68 47.57
N SER A 266 7.59 -34.17 48.03
CA SER A 266 8.51 -33.34 47.24
C SER A 266 8.99 -34.07 45.99
N LYS A 267 9.48 -35.32 46.10
CA LYS A 267 9.88 -36.15 44.93
C LYS A 267 8.73 -36.33 43.93
N LYS A 268 7.52 -36.64 44.40
CA LYS A 268 6.32 -36.80 43.56
C LYS A 268 5.91 -35.48 42.88
N LEU A 269 6.18 -34.32 43.49
CA LEU A 269 5.99 -32.99 42.89
C LEU A 269 7.09 -32.64 41.87
N GLU A 270 8.35 -32.96 42.14
CA GLU A 270 9.46 -32.82 41.18
C GLU A 270 9.27 -33.70 39.94
N GLU A 271 8.78 -34.93 40.11
CA GLU A 271 8.44 -35.84 39.02
C GLU A 271 7.30 -35.28 38.16
N ARG A 272 6.23 -34.78 38.80
CA ARG A 272 5.14 -34.06 38.09
C ARG A 272 5.65 -32.82 37.37
N LEU A 273 6.54 -32.04 37.97
CA LEU A 273 7.15 -30.86 37.33
C LEU A 273 7.97 -31.27 36.11
N ARG A 274 8.77 -32.34 36.20
CA ARG A 274 9.54 -32.90 35.07
C ARG A 274 8.62 -33.40 33.95
N VAL A 275 7.51 -34.07 34.27
CA VAL A 275 6.50 -34.50 33.28
C VAL A 275 5.82 -33.30 32.63
N LEU A 276 5.36 -32.31 33.39
CA LEU A 276 4.75 -31.10 32.82
C LEU A 276 5.74 -30.32 31.94
N GLN A 277 7.02 -30.30 32.28
CA GLN A 277 8.06 -29.69 31.44
C GLN A 277 8.26 -30.45 30.10
N THR A 278 8.22 -31.78 30.09
CA THR A 278 8.32 -32.56 28.83
C THR A 278 7.02 -32.53 28.02
N GLU A 279 5.86 -32.46 28.66
CA GLU A 279 4.57 -32.21 28.01
C GLU A 279 4.52 -30.82 27.37
N MET A 280 4.97 -29.78 28.07
CA MET A 280 5.10 -28.42 27.51
C MET A 280 6.10 -28.39 26.35
N ALA A 281 7.25 -29.03 26.47
CA ALA A 281 8.24 -29.09 25.39
C ALA A 281 7.71 -29.82 24.15
N THR A 282 7.07 -30.98 24.32
CA THR A 282 6.49 -31.74 23.20
C THR A 282 5.26 -31.07 22.59
N ALA A 283 4.45 -30.35 23.39
CA ALA A 283 3.39 -29.50 22.88
C ALA A 283 3.94 -28.31 22.07
N ALA A 284 5.03 -27.68 22.51
CA ALA A 284 5.71 -26.62 21.78
C ALA A 284 6.31 -27.12 20.46
N SER A 285 6.97 -28.29 20.45
CA SER A 285 7.45 -28.93 19.21
C SER A 285 6.29 -29.19 18.23
N ARG A 286 5.20 -29.81 18.70
CA ARG A 286 4.00 -30.06 17.87
C ARG A 286 3.34 -28.77 17.36
N ALA A 287 3.40 -27.68 18.11
CA ALA A 287 2.94 -26.37 17.66
C ALA A 287 3.87 -25.81 16.56
N ALA A 288 5.19 -25.88 16.73
CA ALA A 288 6.17 -25.47 15.73
C ALA A 288 6.08 -26.30 14.43
N GLU A 289 5.86 -27.61 14.53
CA GLU A 289 5.56 -28.50 13.40
C GLU A 289 4.31 -28.03 12.64
N ARG A 290 3.19 -27.79 13.33
CA ARG A 290 1.94 -27.28 12.72
C ARG A 290 2.12 -25.92 12.06
N CYS A 291 2.84 -24.99 12.70
CA CYS A 291 3.16 -23.69 12.10
C CYS A 291 4.06 -23.83 10.86
N SER A 292 4.97 -24.81 10.84
CA SER A 292 5.84 -25.08 9.69
C SER A 292 5.06 -25.70 8.52
N LEU A 293 4.17 -26.66 8.80
CA LEU A 293 3.27 -27.25 7.80
C LEU A 293 2.33 -26.19 7.20
N MET A 294 1.66 -25.40 8.04
CA MET A 294 0.80 -24.29 7.60
C MET A 294 1.56 -23.27 6.75
N LYS A 295 2.81 -22.97 7.07
CA LYS A 295 3.67 -22.09 6.25
C LYS A 295 3.93 -22.70 4.87
N VAL A 296 4.22 -23.99 4.78
CA VAL A 296 4.43 -24.69 3.50
C VAL A 296 3.13 -24.78 2.69
N GLU A 297 1.99 -25.01 3.33
CA GLU A 297 0.67 -25.00 2.66
C GLU A 297 0.33 -23.62 2.10
N VAL A 298 0.56 -22.54 2.87
CA VAL A 298 0.41 -21.16 2.40
C VAL A 298 1.33 -20.86 1.23
N GLN A 299 2.60 -21.30 1.27
CA GLN A 299 3.54 -21.14 0.16
C GLN A 299 3.09 -21.91 -1.09
N ARG A 300 2.61 -23.15 -0.95
CA ARG A 300 2.08 -23.94 -2.08
C ARG A 300 0.88 -23.25 -2.72
N CYS A 301 -0.07 -22.77 -1.91
CA CYS A 301 -1.24 -22.04 -2.40
C CYS A 301 -0.86 -20.70 -3.05
N GLN A 302 0.18 -20.00 -2.56
CA GLN A 302 0.74 -18.82 -3.21
C GLN A 302 1.30 -19.16 -4.60
N GLU A 303 2.16 -20.19 -4.71
CA GLU A 303 2.68 -20.65 -6.00
C GLU A 303 1.57 -21.07 -6.98
N GLU A 304 0.55 -21.78 -6.51
CA GLU A 304 -0.60 -22.20 -7.32
C GLU A 304 -1.38 -20.98 -7.86
N MET A 305 -1.60 -19.95 -7.03
CA MET A 305 -2.21 -18.69 -7.44
C MET A 305 -1.32 -17.90 -8.43
N GLU A 306 0.00 -17.91 -8.27
CA GLU A 306 0.92 -17.28 -9.22
C GLU A 306 0.94 -18.01 -10.57
N LYS A 307 0.97 -19.35 -10.56
CA LYS A 307 0.87 -20.18 -11.78
C LYS A 307 -0.44 -19.85 -12.53
N GLN A 308 -1.57 -19.80 -11.82
CA GLN A 308 -2.86 -19.38 -12.39
C GLN A 308 -2.85 -17.94 -12.92
N ARG A 309 -2.23 -16.99 -12.21
CA ARG A 309 -2.08 -15.59 -12.68
C ARG A 309 -1.34 -15.55 -14.02
N MET A 310 -0.22 -16.25 -14.14
CA MET A 310 0.55 -16.31 -15.40
C MET A 310 -0.24 -16.93 -16.55
N THR A 311 -1.01 -18.00 -16.30
CA THR A 311 -1.92 -18.59 -17.31
C THR A 311 -3.02 -17.61 -17.73
N ILE A 312 -3.63 -16.89 -16.80
CA ILE A 312 -4.66 -15.88 -17.10
C ILE A 312 -4.07 -14.72 -17.92
N GLU A 313 -2.83 -14.31 -17.65
CA GLU A 313 -2.15 -13.31 -18.47
C GLU A 313 -1.79 -13.81 -19.87
N ALA A 314 -1.36 -15.07 -20.02
CA ALA A 314 -1.12 -15.68 -21.33
C ALA A 314 -2.41 -15.68 -22.17
N LEU A 315 -3.51 -16.21 -21.63
CA LEU A 315 -4.81 -16.23 -22.29
C LEU A 315 -5.35 -14.83 -22.61
N LYS A 316 -4.98 -13.79 -21.85
CA LYS A 316 -5.29 -12.39 -22.19
C LYS A 316 -4.49 -11.89 -23.40
N ARG A 317 -3.22 -12.26 -23.53
CA ARG A 317 -2.38 -11.93 -24.70
C ARG A 317 -2.89 -12.67 -25.94
N ASP A 318 -3.20 -13.96 -25.81
CA ASP A 318 -3.74 -14.78 -26.91
C ASP A 318 -5.12 -14.26 -27.38
N ARG A 319 -5.98 -13.84 -26.45
CA ARG A 319 -7.27 -13.20 -26.79
C ARG A 319 -7.08 -11.84 -27.47
N HIS A 320 -6.04 -11.09 -27.12
CA HIS A 320 -5.75 -9.80 -27.75
C HIS A 320 -5.31 -9.99 -29.20
N SER A 321 -4.38 -10.91 -29.48
CA SER A 321 -3.92 -11.20 -30.84
C SER A 321 -5.00 -11.86 -31.71
N GLN A 322 -5.88 -12.66 -31.10
CA GLN A 322 -7.12 -13.13 -31.77
C GLN A 322 -8.03 -11.97 -32.16
N SER A 323 -8.22 -10.96 -31.29
CA SER A 323 -9.02 -9.77 -31.62
C SER A 323 -8.39 -8.94 -32.74
N GLU A 324 -7.06 -8.79 -32.74
CA GLU A 324 -6.33 -8.12 -33.82
C GLU A 324 -6.51 -8.86 -35.15
N ARG A 325 -6.36 -10.20 -35.17
CA ARG A 325 -6.56 -10.98 -36.38
C ARG A 325 -8.03 -11.02 -36.83
N GLU A 326 -8.99 -10.96 -35.92
CA GLU A 326 -10.41 -10.75 -36.27
C GLU A 326 -10.62 -9.39 -36.96
N ASP A 327 -10.02 -8.30 -36.47
CA ASP A 327 -10.16 -6.98 -37.08
C ASP A 327 -9.37 -6.83 -38.39
N GLU A 328 -8.27 -7.54 -38.58
CA GLU A 328 -7.62 -7.73 -39.89
C GLU A 328 -8.56 -8.48 -40.86
N LEU A 329 -9.10 -9.63 -40.46
CA LEU A 329 -10.03 -10.41 -41.30
C LEU A 329 -11.31 -9.63 -41.65
N ARG A 330 -11.81 -8.79 -40.74
CA ARG A 330 -12.94 -7.87 -41.01
C ARG A 330 -12.56 -6.77 -42.01
N GLN A 331 -11.31 -6.31 -42.03
CA GLN A 331 -10.80 -5.38 -43.05
C GLN A 331 -10.60 -6.07 -44.41
N GLU A 332 -9.99 -7.26 -44.43
CA GLU A 332 -9.86 -8.11 -45.63
C GLU A 332 -11.24 -8.38 -46.27
N ALA A 333 -12.24 -8.73 -45.45
CA ALA A 333 -13.61 -8.98 -45.88
C ALA A 333 -14.28 -7.73 -46.47
N LYS A 334 -14.15 -6.55 -45.83
CA LYS A 334 -14.65 -5.27 -46.37
C LYS A 334 -14.01 -4.95 -47.72
N VAL A 335 -12.69 -5.03 -47.83
CA VAL A 335 -11.95 -4.79 -49.07
C VAL A 335 -12.38 -5.77 -50.18
N CYS A 336 -12.75 -7.01 -49.84
CA CYS A 336 -13.32 -7.96 -50.80
C CYS A 336 -14.77 -7.60 -51.19
N GLN A 337 -15.59 -7.17 -50.23
CA GLN A 337 -16.96 -6.69 -50.49
C GLN A 337 -16.97 -5.48 -51.42
N ASP A 338 -16.12 -4.48 -51.16
CA ASP A 338 -15.98 -3.28 -51.99
C ASP A 338 -15.53 -3.63 -53.42
N LYS A 339 -14.59 -4.58 -53.57
CA LYS A 339 -14.16 -5.11 -54.88
C LYS A 339 -15.28 -5.86 -55.60
N CYS A 340 -16.18 -6.54 -54.88
CA CYS A 340 -17.36 -7.16 -55.48
C CYS A 340 -18.36 -6.09 -55.95
N LEU A 341 -18.67 -5.09 -55.13
CA LEU A 341 -19.54 -3.97 -55.49
C LEU A 341 -19.01 -3.19 -56.70
N GLN A 342 -17.70 -2.95 -56.79
CA GLN A 342 -17.06 -2.35 -57.97
C GLN A 342 -17.22 -3.22 -59.23
N LYS A 343 -17.09 -4.55 -59.10
CA LYS A 343 -17.31 -5.48 -60.23
C LYS A 343 -18.77 -5.53 -60.65
N GLU A 344 -19.71 -5.51 -59.70
CA GLU A 344 -21.15 -5.45 -59.98
C GLU A 344 -21.53 -4.15 -60.71
N GLN A 345 -20.94 -3.02 -60.32
CA GLN A 345 -21.10 -1.73 -61.02
C GLN A 345 -20.54 -1.78 -62.45
N LEU A 346 -19.35 -2.36 -62.65
CA LEU A 346 -18.76 -2.53 -63.99
C LEU A 346 -19.60 -3.49 -64.87
N VAL A 347 -20.12 -4.59 -64.31
CA VAL A 347 -21.00 -5.51 -65.03
C VAL A 347 -22.34 -4.83 -65.37
N ALA A 348 -22.90 -4.01 -64.49
CA ALA A 348 -24.10 -3.23 -64.77
C ALA A 348 -23.88 -2.20 -65.89
N ALA A 349 -22.74 -1.50 -65.89
CA ALA A 349 -22.36 -0.56 -66.95
C ALA A 349 -22.19 -1.28 -68.30
N LEU A 350 -21.44 -2.38 -68.35
CA LEU A 350 -21.27 -3.19 -69.56
C LEU A 350 -22.59 -3.80 -70.05
N GLN A 351 -23.49 -4.19 -69.14
CA GLN A 351 -24.83 -4.65 -69.52
C GLN A 351 -25.68 -3.52 -70.13
N GLN A 352 -25.59 -2.30 -69.59
CA GLN A 352 -26.23 -1.11 -70.15
C GLN A 352 -25.67 -0.74 -71.54
N GLU A 353 -24.35 -0.82 -71.73
CA GLU A 353 -23.71 -0.62 -73.04
C GLU A 353 -24.15 -1.70 -74.05
N LEU A 354 -24.21 -2.98 -73.64
CA LEU A 354 -24.70 -4.06 -74.48
C LEU A 354 -26.17 -3.89 -74.87
N ASP A 355 -27.03 -3.45 -73.95
CA ASP A 355 -28.45 -3.20 -74.25
C ASP A 355 -28.66 -1.93 -75.08
N GLY A 356 -27.81 -0.91 -74.91
CA GLY A 356 -27.72 0.24 -75.81
C GLY A 356 -27.35 -0.18 -77.24
N ALA A 357 -26.24 -0.91 -77.40
CA ALA A 357 -25.78 -1.43 -78.68
C ALA A 357 -26.79 -2.40 -79.33
N ARG A 358 -27.54 -3.18 -78.52
CA ARG A 358 -28.68 -3.99 -79.00
C ARG A 358 -29.83 -3.12 -79.51
N ALA A 359 -30.16 -2.01 -78.85
CA ALA A 359 -31.20 -1.09 -79.27
C ALA A 359 -30.80 -0.32 -80.54
N GLU A 360 -29.56 0.17 -80.63
CA GLU A 360 -28.99 0.77 -81.84
C GLU A 360 -29.00 -0.23 -83.00
N ARG A 361 -28.52 -1.46 -82.78
CA ARG A 361 -28.56 -2.52 -83.77
C ARG A 361 -30.00 -2.85 -84.21
N ALA A 362 -30.96 -2.92 -83.29
CA ALA A 362 -32.36 -3.15 -83.64
C ALA A 362 -32.95 -2.00 -84.47
N SER A 363 -32.57 -0.75 -84.16
CA SER A 363 -32.90 0.43 -84.96
C SER A 363 -32.31 0.33 -86.37
N LEU A 364 -31.01 0.08 -86.50
CA LEU A 364 -30.32 -0.09 -87.79
C LEU A 364 -30.87 -1.28 -88.59
N GLU A 365 -31.18 -2.41 -87.96
CA GLU A 365 -31.85 -3.53 -88.62
C GLU A 365 -33.30 -3.20 -89.04
N SER A 366 -34.00 -2.30 -88.35
CA SER A 366 -35.32 -1.83 -88.77
C SER A 366 -35.24 -0.86 -89.96
N GLN A 367 -34.26 0.06 -89.94
CA GLN A 367 -33.96 0.96 -91.05
C GLN A 367 -33.53 0.17 -92.30
N HIS A 368 -32.65 -0.83 -92.13
CA HIS A 368 -32.22 -1.68 -93.24
C HIS A 368 -33.36 -2.55 -93.79
N ARG A 369 -34.27 -3.06 -92.95
CA ARG A 369 -35.52 -3.70 -93.43
C ARG A 369 -36.37 -2.73 -94.24
N GLN A 370 -36.54 -1.49 -93.77
CA GLN A 370 -37.30 -0.46 -94.48
C GLN A 370 -36.63 -0.06 -95.82
N GLU A 371 -35.30 0.05 -95.87
CA GLU A 371 -34.55 0.22 -97.12
C GLU A 371 -34.75 -0.96 -98.08
N LEU A 372 -34.67 -2.20 -97.59
CA LEU A 372 -34.89 -3.38 -98.42
C LEU A 372 -36.32 -3.44 -98.96
N GLU A 373 -37.32 -3.06 -98.16
CA GLU A 373 -38.70 -2.90 -98.62
C GLU A 373 -38.85 -1.79 -99.66
N GLN A 374 -38.20 -0.64 -99.47
CA GLN A 374 -38.22 0.46 -100.45
C GLN A 374 -37.55 0.04 -101.76
N ARG A 375 -36.40 -0.65 -101.69
CA ARG A 375 -35.69 -1.22 -102.84
C ARG A 375 -36.54 -2.29 -103.54
N ALA A 376 -37.23 -3.16 -102.79
CA ALA A 376 -38.13 -4.15 -103.35
C ALA A 376 -39.34 -3.51 -104.06
N LYS A 377 -39.94 -2.48 -103.45
CA LYS A 377 -41.02 -1.66 -104.06
C LYS A 377 -40.53 -0.99 -105.35
N ALA A 378 -39.37 -0.34 -105.32
CA ALA A 378 -38.74 0.27 -106.50
C ALA A 378 -38.41 -0.76 -107.60
N VAL A 379 -37.88 -1.94 -107.25
CA VAL A 379 -37.65 -3.03 -108.21
C VAL A 379 -38.96 -3.54 -108.80
N SER A 380 -40.04 -3.65 -108.01
CA SER A 380 -41.35 -4.06 -108.54
C SER A 380 -41.97 -3.01 -109.47
N ALA A 381 -41.75 -1.71 -109.20
CA ALA A 381 -42.15 -0.62 -110.09
C ALA A 381 -41.35 -0.66 -111.41
N LEU A 382 -40.02 -0.75 -111.34
CA LEU A 382 -39.16 -0.89 -112.51
C LEU A 382 -39.44 -2.18 -113.31
N GLN A 383 -39.89 -3.26 -112.67
CA GLN A 383 -40.36 -4.47 -113.34
C GLN A 383 -41.71 -4.27 -114.04
N ALA A 384 -42.63 -3.48 -113.47
CA ALA A 384 -43.88 -3.10 -114.10
C ALA A 384 -43.65 -2.16 -115.29
N GLU A 385 -42.79 -1.15 -115.15
CA GLU A 385 -42.34 -0.27 -116.24
C GLU A 385 -41.66 -1.09 -117.36
N LEU A 386 -40.78 -2.03 -117.02
CA LEU A 386 -40.15 -2.93 -118.00
C LEU A 386 -41.17 -3.86 -118.67
N ALA A 387 -42.21 -4.30 -117.96
CA ALA A 387 -43.29 -5.09 -118.54
C ALA A 387 -44.17 -4.25 -119.50
N GLN A 388 -44.50 -3.01 -119.12
CA GLN A 388 -45.22 -2.07 -119.98
C GLN A 388 -44.39 -1.74 -121.24
N ALA A 389 -43.13 -1.37 -121.08
CA ALA A 389 -42.22 -1.10 -122.21
C ALA A 389 -42.03 -2.32 -123.12
N ARG A 390 -42.15 -3.55 -122.60
CA ARG A 390 -42.18 -4.79 -123.41
C ARG A 390 -43.49 -4.98 -124.17
N LEU A 391 -44.63 -4.57 -123.61
CA LEU A 391 -45.91 -4.56 -124.32
C LEU A 391 -45.91 -3.51 -125.43
N GLU A 392 -45.49 -2.27 -125.13
CA GLU A 392 -45.33 -1.20 -126.12
C GLU A 392 -44.35 -1.60 -127.25
N ALA A 393 -43.24 -2.27 -126.90
CA ALA A 393 -42.30 -2.82 -127.88
C ALA A 393 -42.86 -4.02 -128.68
N ALA A 394 -43.88 -4.73 -128.17
CA ALA A 394 -44.59 -5.80 -128.87
C ALA A 394 -45.75 -5.27 -129.75
N GLU A 395 -46.28 -4.08 -129.46
CA GLU A 395 -47.19 -3.35 -130.34
C GLU A 395 -46.44 -2.67 -131.51
N ALA A 396 -45.20 -2.21 -131.28
CA ALA A 396 -44.34 -1.60 -132.29
C ALA A 396 -44.20 -2.38 -133.63
N PRO A 397 -44.04 -3.73 -133.69
CA PRO A 397 -44.08 -4.46 -134.96
C PRO A 397 -45.45 -4.39 -135.64
N ALA A 398 -46.57 -4.51 -134.92
CA ALA A 398 -47.91 -4.40 -135.52
C ALA A 398 -48.17 -2.98 -136.08
N LEU A 399 -47.67 -1.94 -135.40
CA LEU A 399 -47.70 -0.57 -135.92
C LEU A 399 -46.81 -0.40 -137.17
N ARG A 400 -45.65 -1.06 -137.23
CA ARG A 400 -44.78 -1.08 -138.42
C ARG A 400 -45.39 -1.87 -139.58
N GLU A 401 -46.07 -2.97 -139.33
CA GLU A 401 -46.82 -3.72 -140.35
C GLU A 401 -47.95 -2.86 -140.92
N ARG A 402 -48.72 -2.18 -140.06
CA ARG A 402 -49.78 -1.25 -140.47
C ARG A 402 -49.24 -0.05 -141.27
N LEU A 403 -48.05 0.46 -140.93
CA LEU A 403 -47.35 1.47 -141.75
C LEU A 403 -46.92 0.89 -143.11
N ALA A 404 -46.33 -0.31 -143.14
CA ALA A 404 -45.95 -0.98 -144.38
C ALA A 404 -47.17 -1.34 -145.27
N GLU A 405 -48.36 -1.55 -144.69
CA GLU A 405 -49.61 -1.66 -145.43
C GLU A 405 -50.05 -0.34 -146.06
N GLN A 406 -49.90 0.79 -145.35
CA GLN A 406 -50.12 2.12 -145.93
C GLN A 406 -49.11 2.41 -147.05
N ASP A 407 -47.83 2.08 -146.87
CA ASP A 407 -46.80 2.24 -147.92
C ASP A 407 -47.13 1.38 -149.16
N ARG A 408 -47.59 0.13 -148.98
CA ARG A 408 -48.08 -0.72 -150.08
C ARG A 408 -49.33 -0.13 -150.75
N ALA A 409 -50.22 0.51 -150.00
CA ALA A 409 -51.38 1.20 -150.56
C ALA A 409 -50.98 2.44 -151.38
N LEU A 410 -50.02 3.24 -150.88
CA LEU A 410 -49.44 4.37 -151.60
C LEU A 410 -48.73 3.92 -152.88
N GLN A 411 -47.95 2.83 -152.83
CA GLN A 411 -47.32 2.24 -154.03
C GLN A 411 -48.35 1.76 -155.06
N ARG A 412 -49.47 1.17 -154.64
CA ARG A 412 -50.58 0.81 -155.55
C ARG A 412 -51.23 2.04 -156.19
N LEU A 413 -51.46 3.10 -155.43
CA LEU A 413 -51.98 4.37 -155.94
C LEU A 413 -51.00 5.05 -156.92
N GLN A 414 -49.69 4.98 -156.65
CA GLN A 414 -48.65 5.44 -157.58
C GLN A 414 -48.61 4.62 -158.88
N ALA A 415 -48.74 3.29 -158.80
CA ALA A 415 -48.84 2.42 -159.97
C ALA A 415 -50.10 2.74 -160.81
N GLN A 416 -51.26 2.90 -160.17
CA GLN A 416 -52.51 3.31 -160.84
C GLN A 416 -52.40 4.71 -161.47
N ALA A 417 -51.70 5.65 -160.84
CA ALA A 417 -51.43 6.97 -161.42
C ALA A 417 -50.49 6.88 -162.64
N ALA A 418 -49.49 6.00 -162.62
CA ALA A 418 -48.62 5.73 -163.76
C ALA A 418 -49.39 5.05 -164.93
N GLU A 419 -50.23 4.06 -164.63
CA GLU A 419 -51.12 3.41 -165.60
C GLU A 419 -52.08 4.42 -166.25
N ALA A 420 -52.76 5.25 -165.45
CA ALA A 420 -53.59 6.35 -165.95
C ALA A 420 -52.79 7.35 -166.81
N GLY A 421 -51.54 7.63 -166.44
CA GLY A 421 -50.60 8.43 -167.25
C GLY A 421 -50.31 7.81 -168.62
N THR A 422 -50.07 6.50 -168.69
CA THR A 422 -49.86 5.81 -169.97
C THR A 422 -51.12 5.77 -170.85
N GLN A 423 -52.31 5.61 -170.24
CA GLN A 423 -53.58 5.72 -170.95
C GLN A 423 -53.81 7.12 -171.52
N LEU A 424 -53.52 8.18 -170.74
CA LEU A 424 -53.56 9.57 -171.20
C LEU A 424 -52.60 9.83 -172.37
N ALA A 425 -51.37 9.32 -172.31
CA ALA A 425 -50.40 9.42 -173.40
C ALA A 425 -50.88 8.70 -174.68
N GLY A 426 -51.52 7.53 -174.54
CA GLY A 426 -52.14 6.81 -175.65
C GLY A 426 -53.28 7.60 -176.32
N LEU A 427 -54.16 8.21 -175.52
CA LEU A 427 -55.26 9.06 -176.00
C LEU A 427 -54.74 10.34 -176.69
N GLN A 428 -53.68 10.95 -176.16
CA GLN A 428 -53.00 12.08 -176.83
C GLN A 428 -52.40 11.66 -178.18
N GLN A 429 -51.76 10.50 -178.26
CA GLN A 429 -51.20 9.98 -179.51
C GLN A 429 -52.29 9.65 -180.55
N ALA A 430 -53.46 9.16 -180.11
CA ALA A 430 -54.60 8.92 -180.98
C ALA A 430 -55.17 10.22 -181.57
N ASN A 431 -55.40 11.24 -180.73
CA ASN A 431 -55.83 12.57 -181.20
C ASN A 431 -54.83 13.20 -182.19
N ALA A 432 -53.52 13.01 -181.96
CA ALA A 432 -52.48 13.50 -182.87
C ALA A 432 -52.44 12.78 -184.25
N ARG A 433 -53.09 11.61 -184.39
CA ARG A 433 -53.31 10.96 -185.70
C ARG A 433 -54.55 11.52 -186.41
N LEU A 434 -55.68 11.57 -185.71
CA LEU A 434 -56.95 12.11 -186.23
C LEU A 434 -56.81 13.57 -186.71
N ALA A 435 -55.99 14.38 -186.04
CA ALA A 435 -55.70 15.75 -186.47
C ALA A 435 -54.99 15.82 -187.84
N LYS A 436 -54.11 14.86 -188.16
CA LYS A 436 -53.37 14.81 -189.43
C LYS A 436 -54.26 14.32 -190.58
N GLU A 437 -55.12 13.35 -190.31
CA GLU A 437 -56.09 12.82 -191.29
C GLU A 437 -57.11 13.89 -191.71
N ASN A 438 -57.62 14.68 -190.76
CA ASN A 438 -58.49 15.83 -191.04
C ASN A 438 -57.79 16.91 -191.89
N GLN A 439 -56.49 17.18 -191.65
CA GLN A 439 -55.72 18.08 -192.53
C GLN A 439 -55.52 17.53 -193.95
N GLY A 440 -55.50 16.21 -194.13
CA GLY A 440 -55.48 15.58 -195.45
C GLY A 440 -56.79 15.79 -196.20
N LEU A 441 -57.92 15.44 -195.58
CA LEU A 441 -59.26 15.59 -196.14
C LEU A 441 -59.63 17.05 -196.43
N SER A 442 -59.14 18.00 -195.64
CA SER A 442 -59.31 19.44 -195.90
C SER A 442 -58.68 19.87 -197.23
N LYS A 443 -57.51 19.32 -197.59
CA LYS A 443 -56.74 19.75 -198.77
C LYS A 443 -57.34 19.22 -200.07
N SER A 444 -57.70 17.93 -200.10
CA SER A 444 -58.35 17.32 -201.26
C SER A 444 -59.72 17.97 -201.55
N ARG A 445 -60.50 18.28 -200.52
CA ARG A 445 -61.77 19.02 -200.66
C ARG A 445 -61.57 20.39 -201.31
N SER A 446 -60.58 21.17 -200.87
CA SER A 446 -60.30 22.49 -201.46
C SER A 446 -59.85 22.44 -202.92
N GLN A 447 -59.12 21.39 -203.32
CA GLN A 447 -58.62 21.25 -204.69
C GLN A 447 -59.73 20.87 -205.69
N GLY A 448 -60.61 19.94 -205.33
CA GLY A 448 -61.75 19.56 -206.20
C GLY A 448 -62.76 20.69 -206.39
N GLN A 449 -62.94 21.55 -205.39
CA GLN A 449 -63.86 22.69 -205.46
C GLN A 449 -63.37 23.77 -206.45
N GLN A 450 -62.07 24.07 -206.46
CA GLN A 450 -61.46 25.02 -207.40
C GLN A 450 -61.51 24.56 -208.86
N GLN A 451 -61.47 23.25 -209.11
CA GLN A 451 -61.55 22.69 -210.47
C GLN A 451 -62.94 22.91 -211.09
N LEU A 452 -64.00 22.62 -210.34
CA LEU A 452 -65.39 22.82 -210.78
C LEU A 452 -65.72 24.29 -211.07
N GLU A 453 -65.21 25.22 -210.27
CA GLU A 453 -65.40 26.66 -210.46
C GLU A 453 -64.74 27.15 -211.77
N ALA A 454 -63.56 26.63 -212.12
CA ALA A 454 -62.86 26.97 -213.36
C ALA A 454 -63.57 26.44 -214.62
N GLU A 455 -64.09 25.21 -214.59
CA GLU A 455 -64.84 24.62 -215.70
C GLU A 455 -66.15 25.37 -215.99
N LEU A 456 -66.89 25.74 -214.92
CA LEU A 456 -68.09 26.56 -215.00
C LEU A 456 -67.81 27.98 -215.53
N GLY A 457 -66.64 28.55 -215.25
CA GLY A 457 -66.19 29.81 -215.83
C GLY A 457 -66.04 29.74 -217.35
N GLN A 458 -65.22 28.80 -217.84
CA GLN A 458 -64.98 28.64 -219.28
C GLN A 458 -66.24 28.30 -220.09
N ALA A 459 -67.19 27.56 -219.49
CA ALA A 459 -68.47 27.26 -220.14
C ALA A 459 -69.31 28.54 -220.38
N ARG A 460 -69.26 29.52 -219.46
CA ARG A 460 -70.00 30.78 -219.57
C ARG A 460 -69.41 31.72 -220.61
N GLU A 461 -68.08 31.81 -220.70
CA GLU A 461 -67.40 32.66 -221.70
C GLU A 461 -67.70 32.23 -223.14
N ARG A 462 -67.61 30.91 -223.43
CA ARG A 462 -67.97 30.36 -224.75
C ARG A 462 -69.40 30.73 -225.13
N HIS A 463 -70.34 30.57 -224.20
CA HIS A 463 -71.76 30.83 -224.45
C HIS A 463 -72.09 32.32 -224.63
N LEU A 464 -71.29 33.23 -224.04
CA LEU A 464 -71.36 34.67 -224.29
C LEU A 464 -70.84 35.04 -225.68
N GLN A 465 -69.67 34.52 -226.07
CA GLN A 465 -69.03 34.81 -227.36
C GLN A 465 -69.90 34.36 -228.55
N GLU A 466 -70.58 33.21 -228.44
CA GLU A 466 -71.55 32.75 -229.45
C GLU A 466 -72.76 33.70 -229.57
N LEU A 467 -73.27 34.23 -228.45
CA LEU A 467 -74.40 35.17 -228.45
C LEU A 467 -74.02 36.54 -229.04
N GLU A 468 -72.79 37.00 -228.83
CA GLU A 468 -72.29 38.26 -229.43
C GLU A 468 -72.09 38.12 -230.94
N GLN A 469 -71.57 36.98 -231.42
CA GLN A 469 -71.45 36.71 -232.86
C GLN A 469 -72.82 36.67 -233.55
N LEU A 470 -73.82 36.02 -232.95
CA LEU A 470 -75.19 35.99 -233.46
C LEU A 470 -75.84 37.38 -233.49
N ARG A 471 -75.63 38.20 -232.45
CA ARG A 471 -76.10 39.61 -232.43
C ARG A 471 -75.47 40.41 -233.56
N ALA A 472 -74.15 40.39 -233.68
CA ALA A 472 -73.41 41.13 -234.70
C ALA A 472 -73.77 40.69 -236.15
N ALA A 473 -74.18 39.45 -236.36
CA ALA A 473 -74.72 38.98 -237.63
C ALA A 473 -76.13 39.56 -237.91
N SER A 474 -77.03 39.52 -236.92
CA SER A 474 -78.39 40.05 -237.06
C SER A 474 -78.44 41.57 -237.30
N GLU A 475 -77.58 42.33 -236.63
CA GLU A 475 -77.54 43.80 -236.71
C GLU A 475 -77.06 44.30 -238.09
N LYS A 476 -76.18 43.53 -238.75
CA LYS A 476 -75.75 43.79 -240.14
C LYS A 476 -76.88 43.58 -241.15
N LEU A 477 -77.68 42.53 -240.99
CA LEU A 477 -78.86 42.26 -241.85
C LEU A 477 -79.99 43.28 -241.66
N VAL A 478 -80.18 43.76 -240.43
CA VAL A 478 -81.17 44.81 -240.12
C VAL A 478 -80.71 46.18 -240.63
N SER A 479 -79.40 46.48 -240.63
CA SER A 479 -78.90 47.78 -241.10
C SER A 479 -78.95 47.95 -242.62
N SER A 480 -78.73 46.89 -243.41
CA SER A 480 -78.82 46.96 -244.88
C SER A 480 -80.27 47.11 -245.38
N SER A 481 -81.17 46.21 -244.98
CA SER A 481 -82.59 46.25 -245.36
C SER A 481 -83.28 47.56 -244.94
N ARG A 482 -82.88 48.13 -243.80
CA ARG A 482 -83.36 49.44 -243.30
C ARG A 482 -82.75 50.64 -244.03
N GLN A 483 -81.78 50.45 -244.92
CA GLN A 483 -81.28 51.47 -245.84
C GLN A 483 -82.02 51.38 -247.18
N GLU A 484 -82.14 50.19 -247.75
CA GLU A 484 -82.93 49.92 -248.97
C GLU A 484 -84.40 50.37 -248.82
N ALA A 485 -85.01 50.11 -247.66
CA ALA A 485 -86.36 50.55 -247.34
C ALA A 485 -86.52 52.09 -247.34
N LYS A 486 -85.49 52.87 -246.97
CA LYS A 486 -85.57 54.35 -246.99
C LYS A 486 -85.59 54.87 -248.43
N GLU A 487 -84.74 54.31 -249.29
CA GLU A 487 -84.65 54.73 -250.70
C GLU A 487 -85.89 54.32 -251.51
N ALA A 488 -86.62 53.28 -251.08
CA ALA A 488 -87.95 52.97 -251.56
C ALA A 488 -89.01 53.94 -251.03
N VAL A 489 -89.00 54.25 -249.72
CA VAL A 489 -89.96 55.18 -249.09
C VAL A 489 -89.83 56.59 -249.67
N GLN A 490 -88.62 57.11 -249.91
CA GLN A 490 -88.41 58.44 -250.49
C GLN A 490 -89.14 58.59 -251.84
N LYS A 491 -89.07 57.57 -252.71
CA LYS A 491 -89.71 57.54 -254.03
C LYS A 491 -91.24 57.45 -253.95
N LEU A 492 -91.78 56.79 -252.92
CA LEU A 492 -93.23 56.71 -252.67
C LEU A 492 -93.78 57.97 -251.99
N GLU A 493 -92.97 58.65 -251.18
CA GLU A 493 -93.40 59.83 -250.41
C GLU A 493 -93.56 61.06 -251.30
N ASP A 494 -92.79 61.18 -252.38
CA ASP A 494 -93.02 62.22 -253.40
C ASP A 494 -94.31 61.97 -254.21
N LEU A 495 -94.55 60.72 -254.66
CA LEU A 495 -95.82 60.33 -255.29
C LEU A 495 -97.03 60.54 -254.37
N ARG A 496 -96.88 60.31 -253.06
CA ARG A 496 -97.96 60.50 -252.08
C ARG A 496 -98.31 61.98 -251.83
N LYS A 497 -97.35 62.90 -251.91
CA LYS A 497 -97.61 64.35 -251.75
C LYS A 497 -98.56 64.87 -252.81
N GLU A 498 -98.43 64.41 -254.05
CA GLU A 498 -99.35 64.76 -255.13
C GLU A 498 -100.75 64.19 -254.85
N TYR A 499 -100.86 62.95 -254.40
CA TYR A 499 -102.14 62.28 -254.12
C TYR A 499 -102.93 62.87 -252.93
N GLU A 500 -102.28 63.12 -251.78
CA GLU A 500 -102.98 63.59 -250.57
C GLU A 500 -103.57 65.01 -250.74
N SER A 501 -103.07 65.80 -251.70
CA SER A 501 -103.68 67.10 -252.07
C SER A 501 -105.15 66.97 -252.49
N SER A 502 -105.54 65.82 -253.05
CA SER A 502 -106.89 65.53 -253.55
C SER A 502 -107.85 65.09 -252.43
N LYS A 503 -107.33 64.48 -251.36
CA LYS A 503 -108.13 63.73 -250.38
C LYS A 503 -108.69 64.56 -249.22
N ALA A 504 -108.06 65.69 -248.91
CA ALA A 504 -108.40 66.52 -247.74
C ALA A 504 -109.86 67.04 -247.73
N ALA A 505 -110.49 67.19 -248.89
CA ALA A 505 -111.86 67.70 -249.02
C ALA A 505 -112.96 66.76 -248.47
N ALA A 506 -112.67 65.47 -248.22
CA ALA A 506 -113.70 64.43 -248.07
C ALA A 506 -114.12 64.08 -246.63
N LEU A 507 -113.42 64.56 -245.58
CA LEU A 507 -113.55 63.99 -244.23
C LEU A 507 -114.47 64.71 -243.23
N GLU A 508 -114.94 65.94 -243.49
CA GLU A 508 -115.78 66.68 -242.52
C GLU A 508 -117.16 66.04 -242.30
N GLU A 509 -117.89 65.71 -243.36
CA GLU A 509 -119.32 65.38 -243.29
C GLU A 509 -119.65 64.20 -242.36
N ARG A 510 -118.79 63.18 -242.30
CA ARG A 510 -119.14 61.91 -241.63
C ARG A 510 -119.12 62.00 -240.10
N LYS A 511 -118.63 63.11 -239.50
CA LYS A 511 -118.72 63.38 -238.05
C LYS A 511 -120.13 63.21 -237.49
N LYS A 512 -121.16 63.63 -238.24
CA LYS A 512 -122.56 63.69 -237.80
C LYS A 512 -123.18 62.31 -237.51
N LEU A 513 -122.64 61.22 -238.08
CA LEU A 513 -123.26 59.89 -238.02
C LEU A 513 -122.80 59.04 -236.82
N LEU A 514 -121.86 59.52 -235.99
CA LEU A 514 -121.47 58.83 -234.75
C LEU A 514 -122.48 58.97 -233.61
N GLU A 515 -123.51 59.81 -233.75
CA GLU A 515 -124.61 59.94 -232.78
C GLU A 515 -125.57 58.73 -232.76
N ALA A 516 -125.34 57.72 -233.60
CA ALA A 516 -126.16 56.52 -233.77
C ALA A 516 -126.36 55.64 -232.50
N LYS A 517 -125.80 55.99 -231.33
CA LYS A 517 -125.95 55.20 -230.07
C LYS A 517 -127.30 55.40 -229.35
N GLN A 518 -128.30 55.89 -230.07
CA GLN A 518 -129.72 56.00 -229.70
C GLN A 518 -130.55 55.28 -230.81
N ARG A 519 -131.56 54.42 -230.55
CA ARG A 519 -132.18 54.00 -229.27
C ARG A 519 -132.66 52.54 -229.18
N LEU A 520 -132.15 51.86 -228.14
CA LEU A 520 -132.85 51.00 -227.17
C LEU A 520 -132.13 50.90 -225.79
N THR A 521 -130.86 51.24 -225.53
CA THR A 521 -129.72 51.85 -226.26
C THR A 521 -129.24 51.19 -227.58
N THR A 522 -129.82 50.04 -227.95
CA THR A 522 -129.68 49.31 -229.24
C THR A 522 -128.33 48.62 -229.50
N GLN A 523 -128.25 47.96 -230.66
CA GLN A 523 -127.02 47.50 -231.34
C GLN A 523 -126.38 46.20 -230.85
N LEU A 524 -127.13 45.34 -230.15
CA LEU A 524 -126.86 43.89 -230.14
C LEU A 524 -127.43 43.22 -231.40
N ASP A 525 -126.79 43.50 -232.54
CA ASP A 525 -126.44 42.54 -233.58
C ASP A 525 -125.53 43.26 -234.61
N VAL A 526 -124.36 42.71 -234.95
CA VAL A 526 -124.12 41.73 -236.03
C VAL A 526 -124.44 42.28 -237.43
N SER A 527 -123.50 43.08 -237.94
CA SER A 527 -123.15 43.16 -239.38
C SER A 527 -121.81 43.91 -239.51
N GLY A 528 -120.72 43.37 -240.07
CA GLY A 528 -120.51 42.06 -240.69
C GLY A 528 -120.20 42.18 -242.17
N VAL A 529 -119.08 41.58 -242.61
CA VAL A 529 -118.61 41.40 -244.00
C VAL A 529 -118.46 42.70 -244.85
N PRO A 530 -117.89 42.64 -246.06
CA PRO A 530 -116.87 41.71 -246.59
C PRO A 530 -115.66 42.47 -247.21
N SER A 531 -114.81 41.72 -247.92
CA SER A 531 -114.15 42.13 -249.18
C SER A 531 -112.99 43.16 -249.17
N ASP A 532 -111.98 43.04 -250.03
CA ASP A 532 -111.49 41.88 -250.80
C ASP A 532 -110.06 42.14 -251.35
N SER A 533 -109.53 41.17 -252.09
CA SER A 533 -108.40 41.26 -253.04
C SER A 533 -106.96 41.37 -252.49
N GLU A 534 -106.18 40.32 -252.75
CA GLU A 534 -105.05 40.27 -253.73
C GLU A 534 -104.01 41.44 -253.72
N GLU A 535 -102.69 41.24 -253.85
CA GLU A 535 -101.93 40.15 -254.53
C GLU A 535 -100.42 40.09 -254.09
N SER A 536 -99.66 39.05 -254.54
CA SER A 536 -98.20 39.03 -254.86
C SER A 536 -97.01 38.79 -253.84
N LEU A 537 -96.38 37.58 -253.91
CA LEU A 537 -94.92 37.20 -254.07
C LEU A 537 -93.73 37.35 -252.99
N LEU A 538 -93.09 36.20 -252.56
CA LEU A 538 -91.62 35.86 -252.20
C LEU A 538 -90.94 35.86 -250.70
N SER A 539 -90.44 34.68 -250.10
CA SER A 539 -89.34 34.32 -249.02
C SER A 539 -89.48 34.37 -247.39
N GLN A 540 -88.69 33.85 -246.35
CA GLN A 540 -87.58 32.82 -245.96
C GLN A 540 -87.13 32.57 -244.40
N GLN A 541 -86.65 31.33 -243.94
CA GLN A 541 -85.67 30.79 -242.81
C GLN A 541 -85.93 30.79 -241.14
N LEU A 542 -85.12 30.31 -240.03
CA LEU A 542 -85.49 29.72 -238.54
C LEU A 542 -84.63 29.79 -237.05
N SER A 543 -85.01 29.28 -235.74
CA SER A 543 -84.26 29.26 -234.28
C SER A 543 -84.67 28.41 -232.85
N GLN A 544 -84.03 28.37 -231.54
CA GLN A 544 -84.23 27.51 -230.16
C GLN A 544 -83.56 27.73 -228.59
N ARG A 545 -83.99 27.15 -227.32
CA ARG A 545 -83.27 26.61 -225.93
C ARG A 545 -83.70 26.77 -224.27
N LYS A 546 -83.06 26.21 -223.08
CA LYS A 546 -83.51 26.00 -221.50
C LYS A 546 -82.54 25.76 -220.11
N SER A 547 -82.92 25.62 -218.72
CA SER A 547 -82.10 25.32 -217.31
C SER A 547 -82.71 25.03 -215.74
N SER A 548 -82.01 24.71 -214.51
CA SER A 548 -82.49 24.34 -212.98
C SER A 548 -81.56 24.16 -211.55
N LEU A 549 -81.98 24.04 -210.17
CA LEU A 549 -81.26 23.90 -208.69
C LEU A 549 -82.05 23.40 -207.26
N GLU A 550 -81.80 23.22 -205.83
CA GLU A 550 -80.79 22.99 -204.57
C GLU A 550 -81.29 22.78 -202.93
N SER A 551 -80.58 22.35 -201.72
CA SER A 551 -80.99 22.24 -200.14
C SER A 551 -80.06 21.81 -198.77
N LEU A 552 -80.44 21.78 -197.35
CA LEU A 552 -79.61 21.59 -195.94
C LEU A 552 -80.18 21.19 -194.35
N TYR A 553 -79.39 20.90 -193.17
CA TYR A 553 -79.55 21.04 -191.53
C TYR A 553 -79.06 20.08 -190.18
N PHE A 554 -79.28 20.27 -188.76
CA PHE A 554 -78.52 19.76 -187.39
C PHE A 554 -79.08 19.68 -185.77
N THR A 555 -78.49 19.05 -184.59
CA THR A 555 -78.79 19.13 -182.96
C THR A 555 -78.02 18.32 -181.65
N PRO A 556 -78.07 18.59 -180.22
CA PRO A 556 -77.31 17.95 -178.92
C PRO A 556 -77.69 17.95 -177.23
N ILE A 557 -76.95 17.28 -176.17
CA ILE A 557 -76.63 17.31 -174.54
C ILE A 557 -77.45 16.76 -173.16
N LEU A 558 -77.18 16.57 -171.73
CA LEU A 558 -76.17 16.53 -170.46
C LEU A 558 -76.57 16.11 -168.84
N ARG A 559 -75.67 15.82 -167.72
CA ARG A 559 -75.67 15.87 -166.06
C ARG A 559 -75.57 14.62 -164.93
N GLU A 560 -75.39 14.42 -163.49
CA GLU A 560 -75.19 14.94 -161.96
C GLU A 560 -74.76 13.93 -160.64
N ALA A 561 -74.51 14.22 -159.24
CA ALA A 561 -74.15 13.35 -157.90
C ALA A 561 -74.15 13.98 -156.32
N PRO A 562 -73.63 13.62 -154.99
CA PRO A 562 -73.34 12.50 -153.86
C PRO A 562 -73.40 12.75 -152.15
N SER A 563 -72.98 11.87 -151.07
CA SER A 563 -73.00 11.98 -149.44
C SER A 563 -72.34 10.83 -148.40
N GLN A 564 -72.17 10.57 -146.98
CA GLN A 564 -71.98 11.00 -145.42
C GLN A 564 -71.74 9.77 -144.29
N LEU A 565 -71.52 9.54 -142.87
CA LEU A 565 -71.09 9.95 -141.36
C LEU A 565 -71.08 8.71 -140.20
N GLU A 566 -70.80 8.48 -138.80
CA GLU A 566 -70.14 8.84 -137.37
C GLU A 566 -70.15 7.62 -136.19
N SER A 567 -69.89 7.38 -134.80
CA SER A 567 -69.40 7.80 -133.31
C SER A 567 -69.31 6.59 -132.14
N SER A 568 -69.03 6.40 -130.74
CA SER A 568 -68.40 6.86 -129.32
C SER A 568 -68.39 5.85 -127.97
N ALA A 569 -67.72 5.97 -126.70
CA ALA A 569 -67.72 5.06 -125.35
C ALA A 569 -66.91 5.32 -123.89
N ASN A 570 -67.07 4.62 -122.63
CA ASN A 570 -66.14 4.23 -121.35
C ASN A 570 -66.59 4.08 -119.71
N PHE A 571 -65.82 3.57 -118.61
CA PHE A 571 -66.19 3.15 -117.08
C PHE A 571 -65.35 3.33 -115.60
N PRO A 572 -64.98 2.40 -114.55
CA PRO A 572 -65.09 2.46 -112.94
C PRO A 572 -64.07 1.83 -111.75
N GLY A 573 -64.23 1.88 -110.31
CA GLY A 573 -63.49 1.07 -109.13
C GLY A 573 -63.44 1.32 -107.48
N ASP A 574 -63.05 0.31 -106.57
CA ASP A 574 -62.34 0.17 -105.16
C ASP A 574 -62.82 0.12 -103.58
N PHE A 575 -61.91 -0.18 -102.56
CA PHE A 575 -62.08 -0.79 -101.13
C PHE A 575 -61.61 0.00 -99.79
N SER A 576 -61.30 -0.40 -98.48
CA SER A 576 -60.96 -1.61 -97.58
C SER A 576 -61.08 -1.44 -95.94
N LEU A 577 -60.42 -2.21 -94.99
CA LEU A 577 -60.67 -2.34 -93.45
C LEU A 577 -59.48 -2.70 -92.40
N ASP A 578 -59.67 -2.57 -91.03
CA ASP A 578 -59.19 -3.41 -89.82
C ASP A 578 -58.27 -2.91 -88.59
N SER A 579 -58.40 -3.57 -87.39
CA SER A 579 -57.51 -3.76 -86.17
C SER A 579 -57.46 -2.70 -85.01
N GLY A 580 -57.00 -2.92 -83.72
CA GLY A 580 -56.38 -4.05 -82.93
C GLY A 580 -56.16 -3.77 -81.36
N TYR A 581 -55.54 -4.66 -80.54
CA TYR A 581 -55.44 -4.65 -79.02
C TYR A 581 -54.17 -5.33 -78.34
N LYS A 582 -53.92 -5.19 -76.99
CA LYS A 582 -52.91 -5.95 -76.14
C LYS A 582 -53.23 -5.99 -74.60
N THR A 583 -52.59 -6.86 -73.77
CA THR A 583 -52.94 -7.10 -72.31
C THR A 583 -51.82 -7.60 -71.33
N ARG A 584 -52.07 -7.52 -69.99
CA ARG A 584 -51.53 -8.34 -68.83
C ARG A 584 -50.03 -8.18 -68.39
N SER A 585 -49.52 -8.56 -67.19
CA SER A 585 -50.04 -9.08 -65.87
C SER A 585 -49.02 -8.86 -64.70
N ALA A 586 -49.45 -9.01 -63.42
CA ALA A 586 -48.74 -8.60 -62.17
C ALA A 586 -47.95 -9.69 -61.37
N ARG A 587 -47.25 -9.28 -60.28
CA ARG A 587 -46.95 -10.10 -59.05
C ARG A 587 -46.66 -9.24 -57.79
N ARG A 588 -46.61 -9.88 -56.59
CA ARG A 588 -46.53 -9.25 -55.24
C ARG A 588 -45.28 -9.70 -54.43
N ARG A 589 -44.99 -9.02 -53.31
CA ARG A 589 -44.06 -9.42 -52.23
C ARG A 589 -44.73 -9.31 -50.85
N THR A 590 -44.19 -10.01 -49.85
CA THR A 590 -44.57 -9.96 -48.41
C THR A 590 -43.33 -10.12 -47.55
N THR A 591 -43.33 -9.53 -46.35
CA THR A 591 -42.17 -9.49 -45.42
C THR A 591 -42.54 -10.10 -44.06
N ILE A 592 -41.59 -10.75 -43.38
CA ILE A 592 -41.76 -11.32 -42.04
C ILE A 592 -40.69 -10.74 -41.12
N ASN A 593 -41.09 -10.26 -39.95
CA ASN A 593 -40.18 -9.81 -38.89
C ASN A 593 -40.15 -10.86 -37.77
N ILE A 594 -38.96 -11.15 -37.21
CA ILE A 594 -38.80 -11.90 -35.97
C ILE A 594 -37.82 -11.15 -35.06
N THR A 595 -38.21 -10.90 -33.82
CA THR A 595 -37.42 -10.19 -32.80
C THR A 595 -36.56 -11.16 -31.99
N MET A 596 -35.29 -10.80 -31.74
CA MET A 596 -34.45 -11.49 -30.76
C MET A 596 -34.71 -10.97 -29.34
N THR A 597 -34.78 -11.87 -28.36
CA THR A 597 -34.84 -11.54 -26.92
C THR A 597 -33.46 -11.68 -26.29
N ALA A 598 -32.96 -10.62 -25.65
CA ALA A 598 -31.76 -10.67 -24.83
C ALA A 598 -32.05 -11.24 -23.44
N VAL A 599 -31.15 -12.08 -22.91
CA VAL A 599 -31.22 -12.59 -21.53
C VAL A 599 -29.96 -12.21 -20.78
N SER A 600 -30.05 -11.15 -19.98
CA SER A 600 -29.00 -10.75 -19.03
C SER A 600 -29.38 -11.23 -17.64
N ARG A 601 -28.48 -11.99 -16.98
CA ARG A 601 -28.59 -12.33 -15.55
C ARG A 601 -27.26 -12.07 -14.84
N GLY A 602 -27.04 -10.81 -14.48
CA GLY A 602 -26.15 -10.47 -13.37
C GLY A 602 -26.96 -10.46 -12.07
N ALA A 603 -26.46 -11.10 -11.02
CA ALA A 603 -27.06 -11.07 -9.69
C ALA A 603 -25.95 -10.81 -8.66
N CYS A 604 -26.03 -9.68 -7.97
CA CYS A 604 -25.03 -9.24 -7.00
C CYS A 604 -25.70 -8.91 -5.66
N TRP A 605 -25.75 -9.91 -4.78
CA TRP A 605 -26.15 -9.84 -3.37
C TRP A 605 -25.30 -10.88 -2.63
N GLY A 606 -24.95 -10.71 -1.35
CA GLY A 606 -25.22 -9.61 -0.43
C GLY A 606 -24.95 -10.10 0.99
N ILE A 607 -24.08 -9.41 1.72
CA ILE A 607 -23.55 -9.88 3.02
C ILE A 607 -24.69 -10.04 4.05
N ARG A 608 -24.70 -11.15 4.79
CA ARG A 608 -25.40 -11.27 6.08
C ARG A 608 -24.49 -11.88 7.14
N SER A 609 -24.20 -11.09 8.16
CA SER A 609 -23.69 -11.58 9.44
C SER A 609 -24.84 -12.22 10.23
N SER A 610 -24.59 -13.35 10.89
CA SER A 610 -25.51 -13.92 11.88
C SER A 610 -24.76 -14.16 13.18
N THR A 611 -25.09 -13.36 14.19
CA THR A 611 -24.71 -13.55 15.59
C THR A 611 -25.93 -13.99 16.40
N ALA A 612 -25.67 -14.49 17.61
CA ALA A 612 -26.65 -14.81 18.66
C ALA A 612 -27.53 -16.06 18.45
N GLU A 613 -27.00 -17.21 18.85
CA GLU A 613 -27.64 -18.27 19.65
C GLU A 613 -26.51 -19.21 20.16
N GLY A 614 -26.56 -19.85 21.32
CA GLY A 614 -27.57 -19.75 22.39
C GLY A 614 -27.43 -20.86 23.44
N THR A 615 -26.42 -20.79 24.32
CA THR A 615 -26.33 -21.60 25.57
C THR A 615 -25.14 -21.13 26.42
N GLY A 616 -25.18 -21.08 27.76
CA GLY A 616 -26.30 -21.35 28.66
C GLY A 616 -26.06 -22.43 29.72
N GLN A 617 -24.90 -22.43 30.39
CA GLN A 617 -24.73 -23.16 31.65
C GLN A 617 -24.12 -22.25 32.72
N LEU A 618 -24.66 -22.35 33.93
CA LEU A 618 -24.17 -21.65 35.11
C LEU A 618 -23.01 -22.45 35.73
N ASN A 619 -22.10 -21.74 36.39
CA ASN A 619 -21.75 -22.14 37.74
C ASN A 619 -21.42 -20.90 38.59
N VAL A 620 -21.81 -20.95 39.86
CA VAL A 620 -21.67 -19.85 40.81
C VAL A 620 -20.38 -20.07 41.62
N ALA A 621 -19.72 -18.98 42.01
CA ALA A 621 -18.48 -19.03 42.78
C ALA A 621 -18.72 -19.47 44.24
N CYS A 622 -17.79 -20.26 44.76
CA CYS A 622 -17.33 -20.20 46.14
C CYS A 622 -15.87 -20.69 46.22
#